data_AF-A0A9C9L1I9-F1
#
_entry.id   AF-A0A9C9L1I9-F1
#
_cell.length_a   1.000
_cell.length_b   1.000
_cell.length_c   1.000
_cell.angle_alpha   90.00
_cell.angle_beta   90.00
_cell.angle_gamma   90.00
#
_symmetry.space_group_name_H-M   'P 1'
#
loop_
_entity.id
_entity.type
_entity.pdbx_description
1 polymer ?
#
loop_
_entity_poly.entity_id
_entity_poly.type
_entity_poly.pdbx_seq_one_letter_code
_entity_poly.pdbx_strand_id
1 'polypeptide(L)'
;LILGGELKRKEKLSGRLADALSNMYLITAVLKHYEDQGSKSDDLPLLEWACEDSLYNVQEALKSVMRNFPVPFVGGLLNMVIFPLTKPYGGANDKLGHKIARLLLSPSAVRDRLTHDIYVTEDPDDAVGRLEHALKKVIEAEDAERKFRDAIRIGLVTSQDYDSAVEEAIQQSIIDQNEADKILSAHEATLNAISVDEFSPKGWKPQ
;
A
#
# COMPACT_ATOMS: atom_id res chain seq x y z
N LEU A 1 -10.62 26.49 -33.83
CA LEU A 1 -9.82 25.34 -33.35
C LEU A 1 -8.56 25.85 -32.64
N ILE A 2 -8.67 26.20 -31.35
CA ILE A 2 -7.58 26.82 -30.56
C ILE A 2 -6.43 25.83 -30.25
N LEU A 3 -6.67 24.53 -30.43
CA LEU A 3 -5.74 23.43 -30.17
C LEU A 3 -5.61 22.50 -31.37
N GLY A 4 -5.58 23.03 -32.61
CA GLY A 4 -5.40 22.21 -33.83
C GLY A 4 -4.06 21.46 -33.89
N GLY A 5 -3.29 21.59 -34.98
CA GLY A 5 -1.98 20.93 -35.12
C GLY A 5 -0.95 21.25 -34.02
N GLU A 6 -1.21 22.24 -33.16
CA GLU A 6 -0.37 22.59 -32.02
C GLU A 6 -0.45 21.61 -30.84
N LEU A 7 -1.52 20.83 -30.73
CA LEU A 7 -1.66 19.86 -29.63
C LEU A 7 -0.56 18.79 -29.69
N LYS A 8 -0.20 18.36 -30.91
CA LYS A 8 0.92 17.45 -31.17
C LYS A 8 2.28 18.06 -30.79
N ARG A 9 2.42 19.40 -30.79
CA ARG A 9 3.63 20.12 -30.32
C ARG A 9 3.62 20.38 -28.82
N LYS A 10 2.46 20.27 -28.15
CA LYS A 10 2.28 20.46 -26.71
C LYS A 10 2.15 19.10 -26.02
N GLU A 11 3.18 18.28 -26.17
CA GLU A 11 3.27 16.90 -25.67
C GLU A 11 2.87 16.80 -24.18
N LYS A 12 3.27 17.75 -23.35
CA LYS A 12 2.91 17.81 -21.92
C LYS A 12 1.40 18.00 -21.67
N LEU A 13 0.70 18.75 -22.54
CA LEU A 13 -0.75 18.95 -22.40
C LEU A 13 -1.51 17.70 -22.86
N SER A 14 -1.08 17.10 -23.96
CA SER A 14 -1.62 15.83 -24.45
C SER A 14 -1.39 14.70 -23.44
N GLY A 15 -0.21 14.65 -22.81
CA GLY A 15 0.11 13.68 -21.76
C GLY A 15 -0.86 13.76 -20.58
N ARG A 16 -1.14 14.97 -20.09
CA ARG A 16 -2.10 15.14 -18.98
C ARG A 16 -3.54 14.77 -19.34
N LEU A 17 -3.95 15.00 -20.58
CA LEU A 17 -5.25 14.52 -21.06
C LEU A 17 -5.28 12.99 -21.15
N ALA A 18 -4.17 12.37 -21.58
CA ALA A 18 -4.01 10.93 -21.58
C ALA A 18 -4.04 10.37 -20.15
N ASP A 19 -3.40 11.02 -19.18
CA ASP A 19 -3.45 10.62 -17.77
C ASP A 19 -4.90 10.63 -17.24
N ALA A 20 -5.67 11.67 -17.55
CA ALA A 20 -7.08 11.75 -17.18
C ALA A 20 -7.89 10.61 -17.83
N LEU A 21 -7.68 10.35 -19.12
CA LEU A 21 -8.37 9.28 -19.83
C LEU A 21 -8.01 7.89 -19.29
N SER A 22 -6.74 7.65 -18.98
CA SER A 22 -6.25 6.40 -18.39
C SER A 22 -6.92 6.12 -17.05
N ASN A 23 -7.04 7.13 -16.17
CA ASN A 23 -7.72 6.96 -14.89
C ASN A 23 -9.23 6.71 -15.06
N MET A 24 -9.90 7.38 -16.01
CA MET A 24 -11.30 7.06 -16.33
C MET A 24 -11.47 5.62 -16.80
N TYR A 25 -10.54 5.13 -17.62
CA TYR A 25 -10.53 3.73 -18.04
C TYR A 25 -10.32 2.77 -16.86
N LEU A 26 -9.37 3.08 -15.95
CA LEU A 26 -9.16 2.28 -14.74
C LEU A 26 -10.42 2.18 -13.88
N ILE A 27 -11.15 3.28 -13.68
CA ILE A 27 -12.44 3.27 -12.96
C ILE A 27 -13.40 2.28 -13.62
N THR A 28 -13.56 2.35 -14.95
CA THR A 28 -14.47 1.43 -15.66
C THR A 28 -14.01 -0.02 -15.57
N ALA A 29 -12.71 -0.28 -15.65
CA ALA A 29 -12.15 -1.63 -15.58
C ALA A 29 -12.34 -2.23 -14.18
N VAL A 30 -12.08 -1.46 -13.13
CA VAL A 30 -12.23 -1.91 -11.73
C VAL A 30 -13.70 -2.16 -11.38
N LEU A 31 -14.62 -1.30 -11.83
CA LEU A 31 -16.06 -1.53 -11.68
C LEU A 31 -16.52 -2.79 -12.42
N LYS A 32 -16.07 -2.98 -13.66
CA LYS A 32 -16.41 -4.16 -14.47
C LYS A 32 -15.86 -5.44 -13.84
N HIS A 33 -14.62 -5.40 -13.35
CA HIS A 33 -13.96 -6.52 -12.68
C HIS A 33 -14.70 -6.92 -11.40
N TYR A 34 -15.10 -5.95 -10.59
CA TYR A 34 -15.90 -6.19 -9.37
C TYR A 34 -17.24 -6.86 -9.70
N GLU A 35 -17.93 -6.37 -10.73
CA GLU A 35 -19.17 -6.97 -11.21
C GLU A 35 -18.97 -8.41 -11.72
N ASP A 36 -17.92 -8.66 -12.53
CA ASP A 36 -17.61 -9.99 -13.07
C ASP A 36 -17.25 -11.01 -11.98
N GLN A 37 -16.73 -10.54 -10.85
CA GLN A 37 -16.47 -11.37 -9.67
C GLN A 37 -17.71 -11.59 -8.78
N GLY A 38 -18.89 -11.11 -9.19
CA GLY A 38 -20.14 -11.29 -8.46
C GLY A 38 -20.37 -10.28 -7.33
N SER A 39 -19.73 -9.10 -7.40
CA SER A 39 -19.97 -7.97 -6.51
C SER A 39 -19.91 -8.32 -5.02
N LYS A 40 -18.84 -9.01 -4.61
CA LYS A 40 -18.66 -9.46 -3.22
C LYS A 40 -18.51 -8.25 -2.29
N SER A 41 -19.22 -8.26 -1.16
CA SER A 41 -19.15 -7.16 -0.18
C SER A 41 -17.74 -6.95 0.38
N ASP A 42 -16.97 -8.02 0.47
CA ASP A 42 -15.65 -8.00 1.09
C ASP A 42 -14.61 -7.26 0.24
N ASP A 43 -14.82 -7.19 -1.09
CA ASP A 43 -13.95 -6.49 -2.04
C ASP A 43 -14.33 -5.00 -2.19
N LEU A 44 -15.48 -4.58 -1.63
CA LEU A 44 -15.97 -3.22 -1.72
C LEU A 44 -14.95 -2.16 -1.25
N PRO A 45 -14.18 -2.37 -0.16
CA PRO A 45 -13.17 -1.40 0.24
C PRO A 45 -12.09 -1.17 -0.82
N LEU A 46 -11.66 -2.23 -1.51
CA LEU A 46 -10.66 -2.13 -2.59
C LEU A 46 -11.23 -1.36 -3.79
N LEU A 47 -12.47 -1.66 -4.17
CA LEU A 47 -13.20 -0.97 -5.23
C LEU A 47 -13.35 0.53 -4.93
N GLU A 48 -13.85 0.87 -3.74
CA GLU A 48 -14.06 2.25 -3.29
C GLU A 48 -12.75 3.03 -3.36
N TRP A 49 -11.67 2.47 -2.81
CA TRP A 49 -10.38 3.13 -2.77
C TRP A 49 -9.80 3.36 -4.17
N ALA A 50 -9.87 2.35 -5.04
CA ALA A 50 -9.38 2.47 -6.41
C ALA A 50 -10.17 3.51 -7.21
N CYS A 51 -11.49 3.60 -7.01
CA CYS A 51 -12.33 4.60 -7.65
C CYS A 51 -12.06 6.01 -7.11
N GLU A 52 -11.96 6.18 -5.79
CA GLU A 52 -11.65 7.47 -5.14
C GLU A 52 -10.29 8.00 -5.61
N ASP A 53 -9.25 7.18 -5.59
CA ASP A 53 -7.91 7.56 -6.04
C ASP A 53 -7.89 7.92 -7.53
N SER A 54 -8.51 7.08 -8.38
CA SER A 54 -8.58 7.36 -9.82
C SER A 54 -9.36 8.64 -10.13
N LEU A 55 -10.49 8.90 -9.45
CA LEU A 55 -11.26 10.13 -9.61
C LEU A 55 -10.48 11.37 -9.18
N TYR A 56 -9.71 11.27 -8.09
CA TYR A 56 -8.80 12.31 -7.66
C TYR A 56 -7.71 12.58 -8.71
N ASN A 57 -7.10 11.53 -9.28
CA ASN A 57 -6.10 11.65 -10.33
C ASN A 57 -6.67 12.25 -11.63
N VAL A 58 -7.89 11.87 -12.03
CA VAL A 58 -8.61 12.52 -13.15
C VAL A 58 -8.74 14.02 -12.90
N GLN A 59 -9.19 14.40 -11.69
CA GLN A 59 -9.37 15.80 -11.32
C GLN A 59 -8.06 16.58 -11.41
N GLU A 60 -6.97 16.06 -10.83
CA GLU A 60 -5.67 16.73 -10.82
C GLU A 60 -5.08 16.82 -12.23
N ALA A 61 -5.23 15.79 -13.05
CA ALA A 61 -4.82 15.80 -14.45
C ALA A 61 -5.57 16.88 -15.24
N LEU A 62 -6.90 16.93 -15.15
CA LEU A 62 -7.73 17.95 -15.81
C LEU A 62 -7.40 19.37 -15.34
N LYS A 63 -7.22 19.58 -14.03
CA LYS A 63 -6.77 20.88 -13.48
C LYS A 63 -5.41 21.28 -13.99
N SER A 64 -4.49 20.33 -14.09
CA SER A 64 -3.17 20.57 -14.65
C SER A 64 -3.25 20.96 -16.14
N VAL A 65 -4.19 20.40 -16.91
CA VAL A 65 -4.50 20.83 -18.29
C VAL A 65 -4.99 22.28 -18.31
N MET A 66 -5.99 22.63 -17.49
CA MET A 66 -6.58 23.98 -17.46
C MET A 66 -5.59 25.04 -16.99
N ARG A 67 -4.80 24.76 -15.94
CA ARG A 67 -3.75 25.67 -15.44
C ARG A 67 -2.67 25.97 -16.47
N ASN A 68 -2.39 25.02 -17.37
CA ASN A 68 -1.35 25.15 -18.38
C ASN A 68 -1.94 25.29 -19.79
N PHE A 69 -3.21 25.70 -19.87
CA PHE A 69 -3.86 25.90 -21.15
C PHE A 69 -3.16 27.03 -21.92
N PRO A 70 -2.99 26.92 -23.25
CA PRO A 70 -2.28 27.94 -24.04
C PRO A 70 -2.80 29.36 -23.89
N VAL A 71 -4.11 29.48 -23.65
CA VAL A 71 -4.80 30.74 -23.42
C VAL A 71 -5.31 30.73 -21.97
N PRO A 72 -4.66 31.43 -21.03
CA PRO A 72 -4.99 31.35 -19.60
C PRO A 72 -6.46 31.67 -19.28
N PHE A 73 -7.07 32.61 -20.02
CA PHE A 73 -8.49 32.94 -19.90
C PHE A 73 -9.40 31.75 -20.20
N VAL A 74 -9.10 30.99 -21.26
CA VAL A 74 -9.85 29.78 -21.62
C VAL A 74 -9.67 28.71 -20.55
N GLY A 75 -8.45 28.55 -20.03
CA GLY A 75 -8.17 27.65 -18.91
C GLY A 75 -9.00 27.99 -17.65
N GLY A 76 -9.08 29.28 -17.30
CA GLY A 76 -9.91 29.75 -16.18
C GLY A 76 -11.41 29.52 -16.38
N LEU A 77 -11.92 29.78 -17.59
CA LEU A 77 -13.32 29.53 -17.94
C LEU A 77 -13.66 28.03 -17.87
N LEU A 78 -12.79 27.17 -18.43
CA LEU A 78 -12.95 25.71 -18.35
C LEU A 78 -12.99 25.23 -16.90
N ASN A 79 -12.11 25.78 -16.03
CA ASN A 79 -12.09 25.42 -14.63
C ASN A 79 -13.38 25.81 -13.91
N MET A 80 -13.94 26.98 -14.23
CA MET A 80 -15.22 27.43 -13.66
C MET A 80 -16.40 26.55 -14.11
N VAL A 81 -16.40 26.09 -15.37
CA VAL A 81 -17.49 25.25 -15.91
C VAL A 81 -17.40 23.82 -15.39
N ILE A 82 -16.21 23.23 -15.39
CA ILE A 82 -16.01 21.81 -15.03
C ILE A 82 -15.94 21.62 -13.51
N PHE A 83 -15.34 22.57 -12.78
CA PHE A 83 -15.16 22.52 -11.33
C PHE A 83 -15.64 23.81 -10.63
N PRO A 84 -16.95 24.12 -10.67
CA PRO A 84 -17.49 25.37 -10.12
C PRO A 84 -17.24 25.51 -8.60
N LEU A 85 -17.20 24.39 -7.87
CA LEU A 85 -16.94 24.33 -6.42
C LEU A 85 -15.49 23.93 -6.08
N THR A 86 -14.56 24.19 -7.01
CA THR A 86 -13.11 23.99 -6.92
C THR A 86 -12.59 22.57 -6.79
N LYS A 87 -13.02 21.70 -5.85
CA LYS A 87 -12.46 20.35 -5.60
C LYS A 87 -13.51 19.37 -5.08
N PRO A 88 -14.31 18.71 -5.94
CA PRO A 88 -15.29 17.72 -5.49
C PRO A 88 -14.68 16.43 -4.97
N TYR A 89 -13.51 16.01 -5.47
CA TYR A 89 -12.88 14.75 -5.08
C TYR A 89 -11.69 15.01 -4.16
N GLY A 90 -11.75 14.42 -2.97
CA GLY A 90 -10.59 14.19 -2.11
C GLY A 90 -9.88 12.90 -2.52
N GLY A 91 -8.60 12.75 -2.14
CA GLY A 91 -7.93 11.45 -2.25
C GLY A 91 -8.60 10.42 -1.34
N ALA A 92 -8.23 9.15 -1.49
CA ALA A 92 -8.81 8.07 -0.73
C ALA A 92 -8.67 8.30 0.79
N ASN A 93 -9.75 8.05 1.55
CA ASN A 93 -9.81 8.35 2.97
C ASN A 93 -8.85 7.46 3.79
N ASP A 94 -8.11 8.04 4.75
CA ASP A 94 -7.24 7.30 5.67
C ASP A 94 -7.95 6.13 6.37
N LYS A 95 -9.23 6.31 6.75
CA LYS A 95 -10.03 5.24 7.36
C LYS A 95 -10.21 4.05 6.42
N LEU A 96 -10.42 4.33 5.13
CA LEU A 96 -10.52 3.31 4.09
C LEU A 96 -9.16 2.65 3.85
N GLY A 97 -8.09 3.44 3.83
CA GLY A 97 -6.71 2.94 3.78
C GLY A 97 -6.38 1.96 4.91
N HIS A 98 -6.74 2.29 6.16
CA HIS A 98 -6.55 1.38 7.30
C HIS A 98 -7.35 0.09 7.16
N LYS A 99 -8.58 0.15 6.61
CA LYS A 99 -9.40 -1.03 6.37
C LYS A 99 -8.75 -1.97 5.35
N ILE A 100 -8.21 -1.41 4.26
CA ILE A 100 -7.49 -2.17 3.22
C ILE A 100 -6.21 -2.77 3.78
N ALA A 101 -5.40 -1.98 4.49
CA ALA A 101 -4.17 -2.47 5.10
C ALA A 101 -4.44 -3.68 6.00
N ARG A 102 -5.51 -3.64 6.81
CA ARG A 102 -5.92 -4.77 7.63
C ARG A 102 -6.34 -6.00 6.81
N LEU A 103 -7.02 -5.80 5.68
CA LEU A 103 -7.40 -6.91 4.79
C LEU A 103 -6.17 -7.59 4.15
N LEU A 104 -5.13 -6.81 3.84
CA LEU A 104 -3.90 -7.30 3.20
C LEU A 104 -2.94 -7.95 4.20
N LEU A 105 -2.89 -7.44 5.44
CA LEU A 105 -2.03 -7.92 6.54
C LEU A 105 -2.67 -9.06 7.35
N SER A 106 -3.80 -9.60 6.91
CA SER A 106 -4.46 -10.73 7.55
C SER A 106 -4.86 -11.77 6.50
N PRO A 107 -4.83 -13.07 6.84
CA PRO A 107 -5.37 -14.10 5.96
C PRO A 107 -6.85 -13.81 5.71
N SER A 108 -7.20 -13.57 4.45
CA SER A 108 -8.57 -13.21 4.07
C SER A 108 -8.86 -13.68 2.66
N ALA A 109 -10.12 -14.04 2.41
CA ALA A 109 -10.54 -14.43 1.06
C ALA A 109 -10.34 -13.30 0.03
N VAL A 110 -10.31 -12.04 0.48
CA VAL A 110 -9.99 -10.86 -0.35
C VAL A 110 -8.54 -10.93 -0.82
N ARG A 111 -7.61 -11.18 0.10
CA ARG A 111 -6.18 -11.34 -0.19
C ARG A 111 -5.95 -12.50 -1.15
N ASP A 112 -6.56 -13.65 -0.88
CA ASP A 112 -6.43 -14.85 -1.73
C ASP A 112 -6.91 -14.60 -3.17
N ARG A 113 -7.99 -13.83 -3.33
CA ARG A 113 -8.47 -13.41 -4.67
C ARG A 113 -7.51 -12.43 -5.32
N LEU A 114 -6.98 -11.47 -4.56
CA LEU A 114 -6.07 -10.45 -5.07
C LEU A 114 -4.73 -11.06 -5.53
N THR A 115 -4.28 -12.13 -4.88
CA THR A 115 -3.03 -12.82 -5.20
C THR A 115 -3.21 -14.08 -6.04
N HIS A 116 -4.42 -14.37 -6.53
CA HIS A 116 -4.75 -15.64 -7.19
C HIS A 116 -3.83 -15.99 -8.37
N ASP A 117 -3.47 -14.99 -9.19
CA ASP A 117 -2.63 -15.17 -10.38
C ASP A 117 -1.14 -14.86 -10.11
N ILE A 118 -0.78 -14.61 -8.84
CA ILE A 118 0.58 -14.30 -8.42
C ILE A 118 1.22 -15.60 -7.90
N TYR A 119 2.47 -15.85 -8.29
CA TYR A 119 3.25 -16.94 -7.70
C TYR A 119 3.54 -16.61 -6.23
N VAL A 120 3.06 -17.47 -5.33
CA VAL A 120 3.25 -17.36 -3.88
C VAL A 120 3.95 -18.63 -3.40
N THR A 121 5.05 -18.46 -2.66
CA THR A 121 5.83 -19.56 -2.06
C THR A 121 5.98 -19.32 -0.55
N GLU A 122 6.21 -20.37 0.24
CA GLU A 122 6.56 -20.25 1.67
C GLU A 122 8.07 -20.38 1.92
N ASP A 123 8.87 -20.39 0.85
CA ASP A 123 10.32 -20.48 0.91
C ASP A 123 10.94 -19.22 1.55
N PRO A 124 11.59 -19.31 2.73
CA PRO A 124 12.19 -18.15 3.39
C PRO A 124 13.38 -17.56 2.61
N ASP A 125 13.97 -18.30 1.66
CA ASP A 125 15.08 -17.82 0.84
C ASP A 125 14.61 -17.17 -0.47
N ASP A 126 13.31 -17.27 -0.80
CA ASP A 126 12.72 -16.59 -1.96
C ASP A 126 12.33 -15.13 -1.61
N ALA A 127 12.51 -14.23 -2.58
CA ALA A 127 12.27 -12.80 -2.37
C ALA A 127 10.80 -12.45 -2.02
N VAL A 128 9.83 -13.19 -2.55
CA VAL A 128 8.41 -13.08 -2.21
C VAL A 128 8.08 -14.01 -1.05
N GLY A 129 8.67 -15.19 -1.02
CA GLY A 129 8.42 -16.19 0.03
C GLY A 129 8.79 -15.74 1.43
N ARG A 130 9.87 -14.97 1.60
CA ARG A 130 10.23 -14.36 2.88
C ARG A 130 9.12 -13.46 3.46
N LEU A 131 8.35 -12.78 2.61
CA LEU A 131 7.24 -11.92 3.06
C LEU A 131 6.08 -12.76 3.60
N GLU A 132 5.71 -13.84 2.91
CA GLU A 132 4.67 -14.76 3.38
C GLU A 132 5.10 -15.51 4.63
N HIS A 133 6.35 -15.96 4.67
CA HIS A 133 6.94 -16.62 5.82
C HIS A 133 6.88 -15.71 7.06
N ALA A 134 7.33 -14.46 6.92
CA ALA A 134 7.25 -13.47 7.99
C ALA A 134 5.82 -13.18 8.42
N LEU A 135 4.88 -12.99 7.48
CA LEU A 135 3.48 -12.73 7.79
C LEU A 135 2.88 -13.87 8.64
N LYS A 136 3.11 -15.11 8.25
CA LYS A 136 2.63 -16.30 8.97
C LYS A 136 3.18 -16.34 10.39
N LYS A 137 4.49 -16.12 10.56
CA LYS A 137 5.14 -16.11 11.88
C LYS A 137 4.63 -14.98 12.78
N VAL A 138 4.43 -13.78 12.22
CA VAL A 138 3.88 -12.63 12.96
C VAL A 138 2.45 -12.91 13.43
N ILE A 139 1.62 -13.53 12.60
CA ILE A 139 0.25 -13.93 12.99
C ILE A 139 0.29 -14.99 14.10
N GLU A 140 1.16 -16.00 13.97
CA GLU A 140 1.33 -17.04 15.00
C GLU A 140 1.81 -16.48 16.34
N ALA A 141 2.57 -15.38 16.32
CA ALA A 141 3.10 -14.71 17.50
C ALA A 141 2.21 -13.56 18.03
N GLU A 142 1.10 -13.19 17.36
CA GLU A 142 0.34 -11.96 17.63
C GLU A 142 -0.08 -11.81 19.10
N ASP A 143 -0.58 -12.90 19.70
CA ASP A 143 -1.04 -12.89 21.09
C ASP A 143 0.10 -12.74 22.10
N ALA A 144 1.23 -13.42 21.85
CA ALA A 144 2.43 -13.37 22.69
C ALA A 144 3.11 -12.00 22.58
N GLU A 145 3.28 -11.51 21.34
CA GLU A 145 3.84 -10.22 21.02
C GLU A 145 3.04 -9.07 21.64
N ARG A 146 1.71 -9.19 21.68
CA ARG A 146 0.84 -8.20 22.36
C ARG A 146 1.13 -8.14 23.86
N LYS A 147 1.21 -9.28 24.55
CA LYS A 147 1.56 -9.34 25.99
C LYS A 147 2.94 -8.74 26.24
N PHE A 148 3.91 -9.12 25.43
CA PHE A 148 5.29 -8.64 25.51
C PHE A 148 5.37 -7.12 25.35
N ARG A 149 4.73 -6.57 24.31
CA ARG A 149 4.68 -5.13 24.06
C ARG A 149 3.95 -4.36 25.15
N ASP A 150 2.85 -4.90 25.67
CA ASP A 150 2.13 -4.29 26.79
C ASP A 150 3.03 -4.23 28.04
N ALA A 151 3.82 -5.27 28.32
CA ALA A 151 4.77 -5.30 29.43
C ALA A 151 5.92 -4.30 29.28
N ILE A 152 6.48 -4.14 28.07
CA ILE A 152 7.46 -3.07 27.78
C ILE A 152 6.83 -1.70 28.03
N ARG A 153 5.61 -1.47 27.54
CA ARG A 153 4.91 -0.18 27.68
C ARG A 153 4.69 0.23 29.14
N ILE A 154 4.38 -0.73 30.01
CA ILE A 154 4.19 -0.46 31.45
C ILE A 154 5.50 -0.50 32.25
N GLY A 155 6.64 -0.72 31.59
CA GLY A 155 7.97 -0.71 32.21
C GLY A 155 8.30 -1.95 33.04
N LEU A 156 7.60 -3.06 32.80
CA LEU A 156 7.98 -4.35 33.40
C LEU A 156 9.25 -4.90 32.76
N VAL A 157 9.34 -4.85 31.43
CA VAL A 157 10.55 -5.21 30.67
C VAL A 157 11.32 -3.95 30.34
N THR A 158 12.61 -3.90 30.69
CA THR A 158 13.44 -2.68 30.58
C THR A 158 14.69 -2.84 29.74
N SER A 159 15.03 -4.08 29.37
CA SER A 159 16.18 -4.39 28.52
C SER A 159 16.09 -3.68 27.16
N GLN A 160 17.24 -3.21 26.66
CA GLN A 160 17.33 -2.47 25.39
C GLN A 160 17.44 -3.38 24.17
N ASP A 161 18.11 -4.51 24.34
CA ASP A 161 18.29 -5.52 23.31
C ASP A 161 17.07 -6.44 23.23
N TYR A 162 16.67 -6.82 22.02
CA TYR A 162 15.40 -7.54 21.80
C TYR A 162 15.44 -8.94 22.42
N ASP A 163 16.52 -9.68 22.21
CA ASP A 163 16.68 -11.03 22.76
C ASP A 163 16.72 -10.98 24.30
N SER A 164 17.47 -10.02 24.84
CA SER A 164 17.55 -9.78 26.29
C SER A 164 16.19 -9.40 26.89
N ALA A 165 15.37 -8.62 26.17
CA ALA A 165 14.03 -8.24 26.59
C ALA A 165 13.07 -9.43 26.61
N VAL A 166 13.16 -10.35 25.65
CA VAL A 166 12.39 -11.59 25.64
C VAL A 166 12.77 -12.47 26.83
N GLU A 167 14.06 -12.62 27.14
CA GLU A 167 14.52 -13.36 28.31
C GLU A 167 14.00 -12.76 29.64
N GLU A 168 14.04 -11.43 29.77
CA GLU A 168 13.47 -10.72 30.91
C GLU A 168 11.96 -10.97 31.06
N ALA A 169 11.23 -11.00 29.94
CA ALA A 169 9.80 -11.29 29.93
C ALA A 169 9.46 -12.72 30.41
N ILE A 170 10.29 -13.71 30.06
CA ILE A 170 10.18 -15.08 30.58
C ILE A 170 10.46 -15.10 32.09
N GLN A 171 11.53 -14.43 32.55
CA GLN A 171 11.90 -14.39 33.97
C GLN A 171 10.79 -13.77 34.83
N GLN A 172 10.10 -12.75 34.30
CA GLN A 172 8.96 -12.11 34.95
C GLN A 172 7.64 -12.87 34.77
N SER A 173 7.67 -14.04 34.11
CA SER A 173 6.49 -14.88 33.85
C SER A 173 5.36 -14.16 33.08
N ILE A 174 5.73 -13.19 32.24
CA ILE A 174 4.79 -12.46 31.36
C ILE A 174 4.39 -13.34 30.17
N ILE A 175 5.38 -14.08 29.65
CA ILE A 175 5.24 -15.05 28.57
C ILE A 175 5.90 -16.37 28.96
N ASP A 176 5.46 -17.48 28.36
CA ASP A 176 6.12 -18.78 28.51
C ASP A 176 7.22 -19.01 27.44
N GLN A 177 7.95 -20.12 27.55
CA GLN A 177 9.04 -20.45 26.61
C GLN A 177 8.54 -20.63 25.17
N ASN A 178 7.35 -21.20 24.97
CA ASN A 178 6.79 -21.43 23.64
C ASN A 178 6.33 -20.10 23.00
N GLU A 179 5.78 -19.21 23.81
CA GLU A 179 5.46 -17.84 23.40
C GLU A 179 6.72 -17.05 23.03
N ALA A 180 7.80 -17.18 23.81
CA ALA A 180 9.09 -16.58 23.50
C ALA A 180 9.69 -17.10 22.19
N ASP A 181 9.69 -18.42 21.96
CA ASP A 181 10.20 -19.03 20.73
C ASP A 181 9.45 -18.50 19.48
N LYS A 182 8.13 -18.28 19.60
CA LYS A 182 7.32 -17.67 18.53
C LYS A 182 7.68 -16.21 18.27
N ILE A 183 7.87 -15.41 19.33
CA ILE A 183 8.27 -14.01 19.22
C ILE A 183 9.63 -13.91 18.51
N LEU A 184 10.62 -14.70 18.95
CA LEU A 184 11.95 -14.70 18.35
C LEU A 184 11.93 -15.16 16.89
N SER A 185 11.19 -16.24 16.58
CA SER A 185 11.03 -16.71 15.20
C SER A 185 10.34 -15.68 14.29
N ALA A 186 9.33 -14.96 14.81
CA ALA A 186 8.68 -13.88 14.07
C ALA A 186 9.59 -12.68 13.87
N HIS A 187 10.41 -12.35 14.87
CA HIS A 187 11.39 -11.27 14.80
C HIS A 187 12.46 -11.57 13.73
N GLU A 188 13.04 -12.77 13.76
CA GLU A 188 14.03 -13.23 12.77
C GLU A 188 13.45 -13.20 11.34
N ALA A 189 12.25 -13.76 11.16
CA ALA A 189 11.58 -13.76 9.85
C ALA A 189 11.29 -12.34 9.36
N THR A 190 10.87 -11.44 10.24
CA THR A 190 10.63 -10.03 9.91
C THR A 190 11.91 -9.32 9.51
N LEU A 191 13.01 -9.54 10.25
CA LEU A 191 14.32 -9.00 9.93
C LEU A 191 14.82 -9.48 8.57
N ASN A 192 14.64 -10.76 8.24
CA ASN A 192 14.97 -11.31 6.93
C ASN A 192 14.14 -10.66 5.80
N ALA A 193 12.85 -10.43 6.04
CA ALA A 193 11.96 -9.82 5.05
C ALA A 193 12.28 -8.35 4.76
N ILE A 194 12.71 -7.59 5.77
CA ILE A 194 13.02 -6.15 5.63
C ILE A 194 14.49 -5.87 5.33
N SER A 195 15.38 -6.83 5.57
CA SER A 195 16.80 -6.67 5.28
C SER A 195 16.99 -6.51 3.77
N VAL A 196 17.76 -5.48 3.43
CA VAL A 196 18.22 -5.25 2.07
C VAL A 196 19.53 -6.00 1.92
N ASP A 197 19.75 -6.61 0.76
CA ASP A 197 21.02 -7.25 0.43
C ASP A 197 22.19 -6.31 0.74
N GLU A 198 23.01 -6.69 1.74
CA GLU A 198 24.20 -5.94 2.08
C GLU A 198 25.29 -6.27 1.04
N PHE A 199 25.46 -5.38 0.08
CA PHE A 199 26.57 -5.49 -0.86
C PHE A 199 27.88 -5.25 -0.11
N SER A 200 28.64 -6.32 0.13
CA SER A 200 30.00 -6.21 0.66
C SER A 200 30.85 -5.33 -0.29
N PRO A 201 31.55 -4.30 0.20
CA PRO A 201 32.45 -3.48 -0.62
C PRO A 201 33.60 -4.27 -1.27
N LYS A 202 33.84 -5.52 -0.82
CA LYS A 202 34.86 -6.43 -1.34
C LYS A 202 34.47 -6.98 -2.72
N GLY A 203 34.57 -6.15 -3.75
CA GLY A 203 34.34 -6.55 -5.14
C GLY A 203 34.10 -5.41 -6.12
N TRP A 204 33.76 -4.23 -5.62
CA TRP A 204 33.54 -3.06 -6.47
C TRP A 204 34.88 -2.45 -6.90
N LYS A 205 35.27 -2.71 -8.15
CA LYS A 205 36.30 -1.92 -8.84
C LYS A 205 35.58 -0.86 -9.68
N PRO A 206 35.70 0.44 -9.37
CA PRO A 206 35.26 1.47 -10.30
C PRO A 206 36.06 1.32 -11.60
N GLN A 207 35.35 1.31 -12.74
CA GLN A 207 35.96 1.41 -14.06
C GLN A 207 36.46 2.83 -14.31
#